data_AF-A0A1Z8VTB8-F1
#
_entry.id   AF-A0A1Z8VTB8-F1
#
_cell.length_a   1.000
_cell.length_b   1.000
_cell.length_c   1.000
_cell.angle_alpha   90.00
_cell.angle_beta   90.00
_cell.angle_gamma   90.00
#
_symmetry.space_group_name_H-M   'P 1'
#
loop_
_entity.id
_entity.type
_entity.pdbx_description
1 polymer ?
#
loop_
_entity_poly.entity_id
_entity_poly.type
_entity_poly.pdbx_seq_one_letter_code
_entity_poly.pdbx_strand_id
1 'polypeptide(L)'
;MHYKNYIYIFFLFLSIVSCSNNKNSHFKNDITFAEEKEILIQKKILINEMASATKMLHKISWPILLKNKNKCKNNKNKSYGSLFADIEDLPKEDQNIFLSIFNKSINSKYFYKYQVLGFPIILSVAKNSPAFHAGLLANDIILEINDKSTKNFREELAFILKNENNLKLKILRSKEELIIDMVGVSVCSYNVQVLPSGFPNAFADGEKVFITMAAIKLAKTSDELAFLIGHELAHNILHYKNFNANEANLLAIDYLDKPKVRQMKSVLVWSNENREIEADIEGTRLAFNAGFSLENVNNYWRRLSVFNPELIKKSINIYKSNAYRAALISKTLKMLKENNNAKR
;
A
#
# COMPACT_ATOMS: atom_id res chain seq x y z
N MET A 1 74.26 25.56 -13.40
CA MET A 1 73.27 25.93 -12.36
C MET A 1 72.18 24.86 -12.37
N HIS A 2 72.34 23.84 -11.52
CA HIS A 2 71.54 23.59 -10.31
C HIS A 2 70.12 23.10 -10.65
N TYR A 3 69.92 21.79 -10.80
CA TYR A 3 69.52 20.80 -9.77
C TYR A 3 68.08 20.95 -9.24
N LYS A 4 67.30 19.89 -9.49
CA LYS A 4 66.23 19.25 -8.69
C LYS A 4 65.23 20.14 -7.93
N ASN A 5 63.95 19.80 -8.05
CA ASN A 5 63.19 19.25 -6.91
C ASN A 5 61.88 18.60 -7.36
N TYR A 6 61.88 17.26 -7.38
CA TYR A 6 60.69 16.45 -7.26
C TYR A 6 60.23 16.50 -5.80
N ILE A 7 59.05 17.04 -5.54
CA ILE A 7 58.39 16.91 -4.24
C ILE A 7 57.44 15.72 -4.34
N TYR A 8 57.93 14.54 -3.94
CA TYR A 8 57.08 13.42 -3.57
C TYR A 8 56.64 13.65 -2.12
N ILE A 9 55.39 14.08 -1.92
CA ILE A 9 54.77 14.06 -0.59
C ILE A 9 54.32 12.63 -0.33
N PHE A 10 55.13 11.91 0.43
CA PHE A 10 54.78 10.61 1.00
C PHE A 10 53.85 10.87 2.19
N PHE A 11 52.54 10.74 2.00
CA PHE A 11 51.58 10.77 3.10
C PHE A 11 51.73 9.46 3.89
N LEU A 12 52.42 9.53 5.02
CA LEU A 12 52.53 8.45 6.00
C LEU A 12 51.16 8.27 6.67
N PHE A 13 50.37 7.31 6.18
CA PHE A 13 49.13 6.87 6.83
C PHE A 13 49.51 6.16 8.14
N LEU A 14 49.50 6.90 9.26
CA LEU A 14 49.52 6.33 10.60
C LEU A 14 48.17 5.63 10.84
N SER A 15 48.15 4.34 10.58
CA SER A 15 47.08 3.43 11.00
C SER A 15 47.07 3.34 12.52
N ILE A 16 46.16 4.08 13.16
CA ILE A 16 45.80 3.84 14.56
C ILE A 16 45.03 2.52 14.59
N VAL A 17 45.77 1.42 14.72
CA VAL A 17 45.21 0.11 15.04
C VAL A 17 44.72 0.19 16.47
N SER A 18 43.43 0.47 16.66
CA SER A 18 42.77 0.28 17.94
C SER A 18 42.66 -1.24 18.16
N CYS A 19 43.62 -1.81 18.91
CA CYS A 19 43.52 -3.16 19.43
C CYS A 19 42.40 -3.20 20.48
N SER A 20 41.16 -3.38 20.04
CA SER A 20 40.06 -3.80 20.92
C SER A 20 40.32 -5.23 21.37
N ASN A 21 40.70 -5.40 22.64
CA ASN A 21 40.95 -6.67 23.29
C ASN A 21 39.76 -7.64 23.12
N ASN A 22 40.03 -8.85 22.62
CA ASN A 22 39.03 -9.84 22.22
C ASN A 22 38.49 -10.63 23.44
N LYS A 23 37.84 -9.94 24.39
CA LYS A 23 37.14 -10.54 25.55
C LYS A 23 35.66 -10.83 25.30
N ASN A 24 35.18 -10.67 24.07
CA ASN A 24 33.75 -10.63 23.75
C ASN A 24 33.19 -11.85 23.00
N SER A 25 33.86 -13.00 22.97
CA SER A 25 33.32 -14.19 22.26
C SER A 25 32.03 -14.72 22.90
N HIS A 26 31.95 -14.79 24.23
CA HIS A 26 30.72 -15.16 24.94
C HIS A 26 29.60 -14.12 24.76
N PHE A 27 29.93 -12.82 24.90
CA PHE A 27 28.96 -11.74 24.70
C PHE A 27 28.40 -11.72 23.27
N LYS A 28 29.21 -12.06 22.25
CA LYS A 28 28.77 -12.18 20.86
C LYS A 28 27.77 -13.33 20.66
N ASN A 29 28.00 -14.50 21.25
CA ASN A 29 27.09 -15.64 21.10
C ASN A 29 25.73 -15.41 21.80
N ASP A 30 25.74 -14.78 22.98
CA ASP A 30 24.50 -14.41 23.70
C ASP A 30 23.70 -13.34 22.94
N ILE A 31 24.39 -12.39 22.28
CA ILE A 31 23.75 -11.41 21.39
C ILE A 31 23.09 -12.09 20.20
N THR A 32 23.71 -13.08 19.56
CA THR A 32 23.12 -13.73 18.38
C THR A 32 21.74 -14.31 18.68
N PHE A 33 21.58 -15.00 19.83
CA PHE A 33 20.28 -15.56 20.21
C PHE A 33 19.26 -14.48 20.61
N ALA A 34 19.70 -13.42 21.29
CA ALA A 34 18.85 -12.28 21.62
C ALA A 34 18.39 -11.52 20.36
N GLU A 35 19.29 -11.37 19.39
CA GLU A 35 19.05 -10.74 18.09
C GLU A 35 18.02 -11.53 17.28
N GLU A 36 18.14 -12.86 17.19
CA GLU A 36 17.15 -13.70 16.51
C GLU A 36 15.73 -13.55 17.10
N LYS A 37 15.62 -13.51 18.43
CA LYS A 37 14.35 -13.26 19.10
C LYS A 37 13.79 -11.87 18.81
N GLU A 38 14.66 -10.87 18.84
CA GLU A 38 14.29 -9.47 18.59
C GLU A 38 13.84 -9.26 17.14
N ILE A 39 14.51 -9.88 16.16
CA ILE A 39 14.10 -9.89 14.75
C ILE A 39 12.66 -10.39 14.63
N LEU A 40 12.30 -11.50 15.30
CA LEU A 40 10.93 -12.03 15.28
C LEU A 40 9.91 -11.05 15.89
N ILE A 41 10.27 -10.34 16.97
CA ILE A 41 9.41 -9.34 17.60
C ILE A 41 9.18 -8.16 16.64
N GLN A 42 10.24 -7.62 16.05
CA GLN A 42 10.16 -6.49 15.14
C GLN A 42 9.36 -6.82 13.88
N LYS A 43 9.58 -7.99 13.28
CA LYS A 43 8.79 -8.45 12.12
C LYS A 43 7.32 -8.63 12.46
N LYS A 44 6.99 -9.18 13.63
CA LYS A 44 5.59 -9.26 14.10
C LYS A 44 4.94 -7.88 14.22
N ILE A 45 5.65 -6.90 14.76
CA ILE A 45 5.15 -5.52 14.87
C ILE A 45 4.94 -4.93 13.47
N LEU A 46 5.94 -5.07 12.58
CA LEU A 46 5.86 -4.61 11.19
C LEU A 46 4.62 -5.16 10.47
N ILE A 47 4.41 -6.47 10.52
CA ILE A 47 3.28 -7.13 9.83
C ILE A 47 1.94 -6.68 10.41
N ASN A 48 1.82 -6.53 11.72
CA ASN A 48 0.60 -6.02 12.36
C ASN A 48 0.31 -4.56 11.99
N GLU A 49 1.34 -3.71 11.99
CA GLU A 49 1.23 -2.30 11.57
C GLU A 49 0.81 -2.21 10.10
N MET A 50 1.41 -3.02 9.23
CA MET A 50 1.03 -3.10 7.81
C MET A 50 -0.41 -3.56 7.64
N ALA A 51 -0.84 -4.62 8.32
CA ALA A 51 -2.22 -5.09 8.26
C ALA A 51 -3.20 -3.99 8.72
N SER A 52 -2.90 -3.28 9.81
CA SER A 52 -3.72 -2.16 10.30
C SER A 52 -3.80 -1.02 9.28
N ALA A 53 -2.66 -0.61 8.73
CA ALA A 53 -2.57 0.44 7.72
C ALA A 53 -3.31 0.06 6.42
N THR A 54 -3.15 -1.17 5.92
CA THR A 54 -3.84 -1.65 4.72
C THR A 54 -5.36 -1.71 4.94
N LYS A 55 -5.83 -2.10 6.14
CA LYS A 55 -7.25 -2.03 6.49
C LYS A 55 -7.80 -0.60 6.45
N MET A 56 -7.02 0.38 6.91
CA MET A 56 -7.38 1.80 6.84
C MET A 56 -7.47 2.28 5.39
N LEU A 57 -6.44 2.01 4.59
CA LEU A 57 -6.43 2.39 3.17
C LEU A 57 -7.57 1.74 2.39
N HIS A 58 -7.87 0.45 2.63
CA HIS A 58 -8.97 -0.26 1.97
C HIS A 58 -10.33 0.42 2.20
N LYS A 59 -10.61 0.85 3.43
CA LYS A 59 -11.87 1.56 3.76
C LYS A 59 -12.01 2.88 2.99
N ILE A 60 -10.90 3.56 2.75
CA ILE A 60 -10.86 4.86 2.08
C ILE A 60 -10.87 4.69 0.56
N SER A 61 -10.11 3.72 0.04
CA SER A 61 -9.96 3.48 -1.39
C SER A 61 -11.23 2.88 -2.01
N TRP A 62 -11.93 1.97 -1.32
CA TRP A 62 -13.13 1.33 -1.86
C TRP A 62 -14.16 2.30 -2.48
N PRO A 63 -14.69 3.32 -1.75
CA PRO A 63 -15.64 4.25 -2.34
C PRO A 63 -15.04 5.06 -3.50
N ILE A 64 -13.74 5.37 -3.48
CA ILE A 64 -13.04 6.05 -4.59
C ILE A 64 -13.04 5.17 -5.84
N LEU A 65 -12.66 3.89 -5.69
CA LEU A 65 -12.58 2.95 -6.80
C LEU A 65 -13.97 2.62 -7.37
N LEU A 66 -14.99 2.50 -6.51
CA LEU A 66 -16.36 2.20 -6.91
C LEU A 66 -17.02 3.38 -7.63
N LYS A 67 -16.93 4.59 -7.08
CA LYS A 67 -17.61 5.78 -7.63
C LYS A 67 -16.99 6.29 -8.93
N ASN A 68 -15.71 6.02 -9.16
CA ASN A 68 -14.98 6.50 -10.33
C ASN A 68 -14.75 5.42 -11.40
N LYS A 69 -15.44 4.28 -11.33
CA LYS A 69 -15.29 3.11 -12.22
C LYS A 69 -15.32 3.42 -13.73
N ASN A 70 -16.03 4.48 -14.15
CA ASN A 70 -16.12 4.88 -15.56
C ASN A 70 -14.88 5.63 -16.07
N LYS A 71 -14.01 6.11 -15.18
CA LYS A 71 -12.76 6.82 -15.54
C LYS A 71 -11.58 5.88 -15.73
N CYS A 72 -11.66 4.65 -15.21
CA CYS A 72 -10.56 3.71 -15.24
C CYS A 72 -10.52 2.92 -16.56
N LYS A 73 -9.31 2.79 -17.11
CA LYS A 73 -9.07 2.06 -18.37
C LYS A 73 -9.36 0.56 -18.16
N ASN A 74 -9.99 -0.08 -19.15
CA ASN A 74 -10.19 -1.54 -19.21
C ASN A 74 -10.84 -2.19 -17.97
N ASN A 75 -12.01 -1.69 -17.58
CA ASN A 75 -12.80 -2.16 -16.43
C ASN A 75 -13.56 -3.48 -16.70
N LYS A 76 -12.83 -4.54 -17.08
CA LYS A 76 -13.43 -5.88 -17.29
C LYS A 76 -13.42 -6.75 -16.04
N ASN A 77 -12.49 -6.50 -15.13
CA ASN A 77 -12.35 -7.28 -13.91
C ASN A 77 -13.48 -6.93 -12.91
N LYS A 78 -14.01 -7.97 -12.27
CA LYS A 78 -14.91 -7.83 -11.13
C LYS A 78 -14.11 -7.52 -9.87
N SER A 79 -14.82 -7.12 -8.84
CA SER A 79 -14.32 -6.98 -7.48
C SER A 79 -15.45 -7.27 -6.50
N TYR A 80 -15.06 -7.80 -5.34
CA TYR A 80 -15.97 -8.16 -4.26
C TYR A 80 -15.87 -7.21 -3.07
N GLY A 81 -14.84 -6.34 -3.05
CA GLY A 81 -14.60 -5.37 -1.99
C GLY A 81 -14.20 -6.02 -0.69
N SER A 82 -13.39 -7.09 -0.79
CA SER A 82 -12.72 -7.76 0.31
C SER A 82 -11.22 -7.50 0.24
N LEU A 83 -10.60 -7.41 1.41
CA LEU A 83 -9.14 -7.37 1.57
C LEU A 83 -8.73 -8.62 2.33
N PHE A 84 -7.76 -9.36 1.80
CA PHE A 84 -7.20 -10.53 2.46
C PHE A 84 -5.68 -10.40 2.62
N ALA A 85 -5.13 -11.23 3.50
CA ALA A 85 -3.71 -11.53 3.56
C ALA A 85 -3.50 -13.04 3.40
N ASP A 86 -2.39 -13.40 2.77
CA ASP A 86 -2.00 -14.78 2.50
C ASP A 86 -0.61 -15.06 3.09
N ILE A 87 -0.30 -16.33 3.36
CA ILE A 87 1.01 -16.76 3.81
C ILE A 87 2.09 -16.42 2.77
N GLU A 88 1.73 -16.41 1.50
CA GLU A 88 2.60 -16.06 0.38
C GLU A 88 2.92 -14.56 0.28
N ASP A 89 2.27 -13.71 1.07
CA ASP A 89 2.63 -12.29 1.17
C ASP A 89 3.96 -12.09 1.90
N LEU A 90 4.44 -13.10 2.62
CA LEU A 90 5.70 -13.06 3.35
C LEU A 90 6.76 -13.94 2.70
N PRO A 91 8.06 -13.57 2.78
CA PRO A 91 9.14 -14.44 2.35
C PRO A 91 9.14 -15.74 3.16
N LYS A 92 9.67 -16.81 2.57
CA LYS A 92 9.58 -18.19 3.11
C LYS A 92 10.07 -18.29 4.55
N GLU A 93 11.16 -17.62 4.89
CA GLU A 93 11.75 -17.58 6.23
C GLU A 93 10.79 -16.99 7.30
N ASP A 94 9.83 -16.17 6.88
CA ASP A 94 8.94 -15.42 7.78
C ASP A 94 7.49 -15.93 7.75
N GLN A 95 7.19 -16.99 6.98
CA GLN A 95 5.85 -17.58 6.90
C GLN A 95 5.33 -18.11 8.25
N ASN A 96 6.22 -18.56 9.14
CA ASN A 96 5.84 -18.93 10.52
C ASN A 96 5.27 -17.75 11.31
N ILE A 97 5.68 -16.52 10.98
CA ILE A 97 5.14 -15.31 11.60
C ILE A 97 3.67 -15.13 11.19
N PHE A 98 3.34 -15.32 9.91
CA PHE A 98 1.96 -15.30 9.42
C PHE A 98 1.09 -16.28 10.21
N LEU A 99 1.54 -17.52 10.36
CA LEU A 99 0.83 -18.54 11.12
C LEU A 99 0.59 -18.12 12.57
N SER A 100 1.61 -17.54 13.21
CA SER A 100 1.53 -17.10 14.60
C SER A 100 0.59 -15.90 14.84
N ILE A 101 0.38 -15.05 13.83
CA ILE A 101 -0.47 -13.86 13.91
C ILE A 101 -1.90 -14.18 13.46
N PHE A 102 -2.07 -14.79 12.30
CA PHE A 102 -3.36 -14.88 11.61
C PHE A 102 -4.02 -16.25 11.65
N ASN A 103 -3.24 -17.34 11.78
CA ASN A 103 -3.77 -18.70 11.75
C ASN A 103 -3.64 -19.44 13.08
N LYS A 104 -3.18 -18.77 14.14
CA LYS A 104 -2.90 -19.36 15.46
C LYS A 104 -4.08 -20.11 16.08
N SER A 105 -5.31 -19.67 15.80
CA SER A 105 -6.54 -20.24 16.36
C SER A 105 -7.06 -21.47 15.59
N ILE A 106 -6.48 -21.78 14.42
CA ILE A 106 -6.93 -22.87 13.56
C ILE A 106 -6.42 -24.20 14.12
N ASN A 107 -7.31 -25.18 14.25
CA ASN A 107 -6.93 -26.52 14.66
C ASN A 107 -6.04 -27.20 13.59
N SER A 108 -4.95 -27.83 14.01
CA SER A 108 -3.98 -28.50 13.11
C SER A 108 -4.62 -29.47 12.12
N LYS A 109 -5.76 -30.09 12.46
CA LYS A 109 -6.53 -30.98 11.57
C LYS A 109 -6.90 -30.33 10.23
N TYR A 110 -7.14 -29.02 10.22
CA TYR A 110 -7.51 -28.30 8.99
C TYR A 110 -6.33 -28.26 8.01
N PHE A 111 -5.12 -27.98 8.48
CA PHE A 111 -3.92 -27.96 7.64
C PHE A 111 -3.67 -29.33 7.01
N TYR A 112 -3.84 -30.41 7.77
CA TYR A 112 -3.73 -31.78 7.24
C TYR A 112 -4.84 -32.11 6.24
N LYS A 113 -6.11 -31.77 6.56
CA LYS A 113 -7.27 -32.00 5.69
C LYS A 113 -7.11 -31.31 4.33
N TYR A 114 -6.66 -30.07 4.33
CA TYR A 114 -6.56 -29.22 3.13
C TYR A 114 -5.19 -29.27 2.44
N GLN A 115 -4.19 -29.88 3.08
CA GLN A 115 -2.81 -30.00 2.59
C GLN A 115 -2.18 -28.63 2.25
N VAL A 116 -2.39 -27.64 3.13
CA VAL A 116 -1.86 -26.28 2.99
C VAL A 116 -0.98 -25.90 4.18
N LEU A 117 -0.02 -25.01 3.95
CA LEU A 117 0.84 -24.47 5.01
C LEU A 117 0.13 -23.41 5.85
N GLY A 118 -0.73 -22.61 5.21
CA GLY A 118 -1.51 -21.53 5.81
C GLY A 118 -2.80 -21.32 5.06
N PHE A 119 -3.73 -20.62 5.70
CA PHE A 119 -5.00 -20.23 5.10
C PHE A 119 -5.06 -18.71 4.96
N PRO A 120 -5.53 -18.19 3.81
CA PRO A 120 -5.82 -16.78 3.65
C PRO A 120 -6.82 -16.30 4.70
N ILE A 121 -6.67 -15.05 5.13
CA ILE A 121 -7.54 -14.41 6.12
C ILE A 121 -8.12 -13.11 5.58
N ILE A 122 -9.40 -12.87 5.83
CA ILE A 122 -10.03 -11.58 5.53
C ILE A 122 -9.56 -10.53 6.54
N LEU A 123 -8.84 -9.51 6.07
CA LEU A 123 -8.41 -8.39 6.92
C LEU A 123 -9.48 -7.30 7.05
N SER A 124 -10.20 -7.01 5.97
CA SER A 124 -11.20 -5.94 5.90
C SER A 124 -12.26 -6.24 4.85
N VAL A 125 -13.50 -5.85 5.14
CA VAL A 125 -14.62 -5.92 4.20
C VAL A 125 -15.16 -4.52 4.04
N ALA A 126 -15.24 -4.03 2.80
CA ALA A 126 -15.63 -2.66 2.54
C ALA A 126 -17.15 -2.48 2.69
N LYS A 127 -17.58 -1.36 3.27
CA LYS A 127 -19.02 -1.11 3.49
C LYS A 127 -19.77 -1.06 2.15
N ASN A 128 -20.95 -1.68 2.11
CA ASN A 128 -21.80 -1.79 0.91
C ASN A 128 -21.12 -2.46 -0.29
N SER A 129 -20.08 -3.28 -0.06
CA SER A 129 -19.50 -4.14 -1.10
C SER A 129 -20.28 -5.44 -1.26
N PRO A 130 -20.08 -6.19 -2.36
CA PRO A 130 -20.61 -7.55 -2.47
C PRO A 130 -20.26 -8.45 -1.28
N ALA A 131 -19.01 -8.41 -0.82
CA ALA A 131 -18.57 -9.18 0.35
C ALA A 131 -19.31 -8.76 1.63
N PHE A 132 -19.58 -7.47 1.81
CA PHE A 132 -20.38 -6.97 2.95
C PHE A 132 -21.81 -7.50 2.91
N HIS A 133 -22.47 -7.42 1.75
CA HIS A 133 -23.85 -7.90 1.59
C HIS A 133 -23.97 -9.42 1.72
N ALA A 134 -22.93 -10.16 1.34
CA ALA A 134 -22.85 -11.61 1.53
C ALA A 134 -22.55 -12.03 2.99
N GLY A 135 -22.28 -11.08 3.88
CA GLY A 135 -22.03 -11.35 5.30
C GLY A 135 -20.61 -11.83 5.60
N LEU A 136 -19.64 -11.60 4.71
CA LEU A 136 -18.22 -11.80 4.98
C LEU A 136 -17.74 -10.81 6.04
N LEU A 137 -16.88 -11.24 6.95
CA LEU A 137 -16.38 -10.45 8.07
C LEU A 137 -14.85 -10.49 8.14
N ALA A 138 -14.28 -9.47 8.77
CA ALA A 138 -12.86 -9.51 9.12
C ALA A 138 -12.58 -10.69 10.07
N ASN A 139 -11.41 -11.29 9.91
CA ASN A 139 -10.93 -12.51 10.57
C ASN A 139 -11.59 -13.82 10.13
N ASP A 140 -12.45 -13.81 9.11
CA ASP A 140 -12.83 -15.04 8.45
C ASP A 140 -11.60 -15.69 7.81
N ILE A 141 -11.39 -16.98 8.10
CA ILE A 141 -10.34 -17.79 7.48
C ILE A 141 -10.93 -18.46 6.25
N ILE A 142 -10.27 -18.35 5.10
CA ILE A 142 -10.74 -18.98 3.86
C ILE A 142 -10.19 -20.40 3.79
N LEU A 143 -11.07 -21.40 3.77
CA LEU A 143 -10.72 -22.82 3.64
C LEU A 143 -10.72 -23.28 2.18
N GLU A 144 -11.66 -22.77 1.37
CA GLU A 144 -11.79 -23.10 -0.05
C GLU A 144 -12.28 -21.88 -0.85
N ILE A 145 -11.89 -21.84 -2.13
CA ILE A 145 -12.34 -20.88 -3.13
C ILE A 145 -12.94 -21.64 -4.30
N ASN A 146 -14.22 -21.41 -4.62
CA ASN A 146 -15.00 -22.15 -5.63
C ASN A 146 -14.79 -23.69 -5.54
N ASP A 147 -14.93 -24.23 -4.32
CA ASP A 147 -14.76 -25.66 -4.01
C ASP A 147 -13.33 -26.22 -4.27
N LYS A 148 -12.34 -25.34 -4.47
CA LYS A 148 -10.92 -25.67 -4.61
C LYS A 148 -10.12 -25.28 -3.38
N SER A 149 -8.99 -25.99 -3.18
CA SER A 149 -8.00 -25.67 -2.14
C SER A 149 -7.39 -24.28 -2.33
N THR A 150 -7.02 -23.63 -1.22
CA THR A 150 -6.36 -22.31 -1.20
C THR A 150 -4.87 -22.35 -1.53
N LYS A 151 -4.30 -23.49 -1.93
CA LYS A 151 -2.86 -23.61 -2.25
C LYS A 151 -2.38 -22.59 -3.30
N ASN A 152 -3.20 -22.27 -4.29
CA ASN A 152 -2.92 -21.26 -5.33
C ASN A 152 -3.98 -20.14 -5.27
N PHE A 153 -4.36 -19.69 -4.07
CA PHE A 153 -5.52 -18.83 -3.84
C PHE A 153 -5.54 -17.58 -4.73
N ARG A 154 -4.41 -16.89 -4.86
CA ARG A 154 -4.32 -15.66 -5.68
C ARG A 154 -4.53 -15.92 -7.17
N GLU A 155 -3.98 -17.02 -7.70
CA GLU A 155 -4.16 -17.38 -9.11
C GLU A 155 -5.61 -17.73 -9.42
N GLU A 156 -6.25 -18.51 -8.56
CA GLU A 156 -7.65 -18.88 -8.69
C GLU A 156 -8.56 -17.65 -8.56
N LEU A 157 -8.31 -16.79 -7.58
CA LEU A 157 -9.06 -15.54 -7.41
C LEU A 157 -8.89 -14.63 -8.64
N ALA A 158 -7.67 -14.48 -9.17
CA ALA A 158 -7.43 -13.70 -10.38
C ALA A 158 -8.20 -14.25 -11.60
N PHE A 159 -8.30 -15.58 -11.73
CA PHE A 159 -9.11 -16.23 -12.77
C PHE A 159 -10.60 -15.91 -12.59
N ILE A 160 -11.14 -16.07 -11.38
CA ILE A 160 -12.55 -15.81 -11.05
C ILE A 160 -12.90 -14.34 -11.32
N LEU A 161 -12.09 -13.39 -10.83
CA LEU A 161 -12.31 -11.95 -11.02
C LEU A 161 -12.38 -11.54 -12.50
N LYS A 162 -11.75 -12.29 -13.40
CA LYS A 162 -11.70 -12.00 -14.83
C LYS A 162 -12.80 -12.71 -15.63
N ASN A 163 -13.12 -13.95 -15.28
CA ASN A 163 -13.92 -14.84 -16.11
C ASN A 163 -15.29 -15.17 -15.51
N GLU A 164 -15.48 -14.98 -14.21
CA GLU A 164 -16.69 -15.36 -13.49
C GLU A 164 -17.34 -14.15 -12.83
N ASN A 165 -18.65 -14.25 -12.57
CA ASN A 165 -19.38 -13.25 -11.81
C ASN A 165 -19.54 -13.64 -10.34
N ASN A 166 -19.51 -14.93 -10.03
CA ASN A 166 -19.82 -15.45 -8.71
C ASN A 166 -18.53 -15.94 -8.04
N LEU A 167 -18.40 -15.67 -6.75
CA LEU A 167 -17.35 -16.21 -5.90
C LEU A 167 -18.01 -16.92 -4.73
N LYS A 168 -17.64 -18.19 -4.54
CA LYS A 168 -18.01 -19.02 -3.40
C LYS A 168 -16.79 -19.20 -2.51
N LEU A 169 -16.90 -18.84 -1.25
CA LEU A 169 -15.88 -19.10 -0.24
C LEU A 169 -16.43 -20.06 0.81
N LYS A 170 -15.69 -21.12 1.11
CA LYS A 170 -15.87 -21.85 2.36
C LYS A 170 -14.97 -21.20 3.39
N ILE A 171 -15.54 -20.72 4.49
CA ILE A 171 -14.81 -20.03 5.54
C ILE A 171 -14.90 -20.76 6.87
N LEU A 172 -13.92 -20.52 7.74
CA LEU A 172 -13.96 -20.89 9.15
C LEU A 172 -14.16 -19.61 9.99
N ARG A 173 -15.30 -19.51 10.66
CA ARG A 173 -15.65 -18.41 11.58
C ARG A 173 -16.04 -19.00 12.92
N SER A 174 -15.41 -18.56 14.01
CA SER A 174 -15.73 -19.04 15.36
C SER A 174 -15.75 -20.58 15.49
N LYS A 175 -14.88 -21.28 14.74
CA LYS A 175 -14.78 -22.75 14.62
C LYS A 175 -15.87 -23.45 13.80
N GLU A 176 -16.79 -22.71 13.19
CA GLU A 176 -17.82 -23.23 12.30
C GLU A 176 -17.44 -23.02 10.83
N GLU A 177 -17.68 -24.02 9.99
CA GLU A 177 -17.53 -23.93 8.54
C GLU A 177 -18.80 -23.28 7.96
N LEU A 178 -18.65 -22.16 7.24
CA LEU A 178 -19.75 -21.46 6.56
C LEU A 178 -19.45 -21.36 5.07
N ILE A 179 -20.51 -21.31 4.25
CA ILE A 179 -20.39 -21.03 2.81
C ILE A 179 -20.93 -19.63 2.56
N ILE A 180 -20.11 -18.80 1.91
CA ILE A 180 -20.45 -17.43 1.52
C ILE A 180 -20.38 -17.34 0.00
N ASP A 181 -21.51 -17.00 -0.62
CA ASP A 181 -21.63 -16.74 -2.06
C ASP A 181 -21.83 -15.25 -2.31
N MET A 182 -21.12 -14.71 -3.30
CA MET A 182 -21.20 -13.30 -3.65
C MET A 182 -21.07 -13.05 -5.15
N VAL A 183 -21.74 -12.00 -5.64
CA VAL A 183 -21.72 -11.58 -7.05
C VAL A 183 -20.90 -10.31 -7.20
N GLY A 184 -19.86 -10.37 -8.02
CA GLY A 184 -18.88 -9.32 -8.21
C GLY A 184 -19.44 -8.12 -8.96
N VAL A 185 -18.94 -6.93 -8.59
CA VAL A 185 -19.27 -5.67 -9.26
C VAL A 185 -18.06 -5.11 -10.01
N SER A 186 -18.32 -4.24 -10.98
CA SER A 186 -17.27 -3.52 -11.70
C SER A 186 -16.82 -2.28 -10.93
N VAL A 187 -15.50 -2.12 -10.77
CA VAL A 187 -14.83 -1.02 -10.05
C VAL A 187 -13.55 -0.63 -10.79
N CYS A 188 -12.93 0.48 -10.40
CA CYS A 188 -11.52 0.71 -10.71
C CYS A 188 -10.65 -0.33 -9.98
N SER A 189 -10.16 -1.36 -10.65
CA SER A 189 -9.42 -2.46 -10.00
C SER A 189 -7.96 -2.14 -9.63
N TYR A 190 -7.63 -0.87 -9.35
CA TYR A 190 -6.30 -0.47 -8.89
C TYR A 190 -6.14 -0.82 -7.42
N ASN A 191 -5.05 -1.50 -7.10
CA ASN A 191 -4.75 -1.88 -5.72
C ASN A 191 -4.09 -0.71 -4.97
N VAL A 192 -4.47 -0.50 -3.71
CA VAL A 192 -3.86 0.49 -2.84
C VAL A 192 -3.10 -0.23 -1.74
N GLN A 193 -1.77 -0.10 -1.73
CA GLN A 193 -0.87 -0.90 -0.93
C GLN A 193 0.02 -0.07 -0.02
N VAL A 194 0.28 -0.58 1.18
CA VAL A 194 1.18 0.04 2.15
C VAL A 194 2.63 -0.32 1.81
N LEU A 195 3.53 0.66 1.89
CA LEU A 195 4.96 0.48 1.72
C LEU A 195 5.71 0.83 3.02
N PRO A 196 6.46 -0.09 3.64
CA PRO A 196 7.32 0.25 4.78
C PRO A 196 8.40 1.25 4.38
N SER A 197 8.34 2.45 4.96
CA SER A 197 9.31 3.52 4.77
C SER A 197 9.15 4.56 5.88
N GLY A 198 10.28 5.10 6.35
CA GLY A 198 10.33 6.20 7.31
C GLY A 198 10.10 7.58 6.68
N PHE A 199 10.04 7.68 5.35
CA PHE A 199 9.86 8.94 4.62
C PHE A 199 8.43 9.05 4.06
N PRO A 200 7.66 10.09 4.40
CA PRO A 200 6.33 10.32 3.86
C PRO A 200 6.36 10.49 2.34
N ASN A 201 5.85 9.49 1.63
CA ASN A 201 5.74 9.48 0.18
C ASN A 201 4.57 8.60 -0.31
N ALA A 202 4.24 8.74 -1.59
CA ALA A 202 3.26 7.94 -2.31
C ALA A 202 3.72 7.74 -3.76
N PHE A 203 3.27 6.66 -4.41
CA PHE A 203 3.68 6.30 -5.77
C PHE A 203 2.53 5.66 -6.55
N ALA A 204 2.55 5.84 -7.87
CA ALA A 204 1.74 5.10 -8.82
C ALA A 204 2.67 4.35 -9.77
N ASP A 205 2.37 3.09 -10.10
CA ASP A 205 3.21 2.28 -11.00
C ASP A 205 2.49 1.73 -12.25
N GLY A 206 1.25 2.14 -12.45
CA GLY A 206 0.37 1.70 -13.52
C GLY A 206 -0.60 0.58 -13.13
N GLU A 207 -0.33 -0.12 -12.02
CA GLU A 207 -1.17 -1.22 -11.52
C GLU A 207 -1.62 -0.98 -10.07
N LYS A 208 -0.73 -0.43 -9.25
CA LYS A 208 -0.94 -0.16 -7.84
C LYS A 208 -0.69 1.31 -7.51
N VAL A 209 -1.30 1.73 -6.41
CA VAL A 209 -0.98 2.94 -5.65
C VAL A 209 -0.27 2.49 -4.39
N PHE A 210 0.95 2.97 -4.16
CA PHE A 210 1.70 2.70 -2.94
C PHE A 210 1.66 3.92 -2.04
N ILE A 211 1.28 3.74 -0.77
CA ILE A 211 1.36 4.79 0.25
C ILE A 211 2.33 4.32 1.33
N THR A 212 3.33 5.15 1.62
CA THR A 212 4.31 4.80 2.66
C THR A 212 3.70 4.80 4.06
N MET A 213 4.22 3.96 4.95
CA MET A 213 3.82 3.94 6.36
C MET A 213 3.95 5.33 7.02
N ALA A 214 5.03 6.05 6.74
CA ALA A 214 5.22 7.41 7.23
C ALA A 214 4.17 8.41 6.70
N ALA A 215 3.73 8.30 5.44
CA ALA A 215 2.65 9.14 4.91
C ALA A 215 1.30 8.84 5.59
N ILE A 216 1.01 7.55 5.86
CA ILE A 216 -0.20 7.12 6.58
C ILE A 216 -0.21 7.70 7.99
N LYS A 217 0.92 7.64 8.71
CA LYS A 217 1.07 8.20 10.06
C LYS A 217 1.11 9.73 10.09
N LEU A 218 1.51 10.38 8.99
CA LEU A 218 1.51 11.84 8.86
C LEU A 218 0.09 12.40 8.62
N ALA A 219 -0.76 11.64 7.95
CA ALA A 219 -2.16 12.00 7.73
C ALA A 219 -2.96 11.93 9.04
N LYS A 220 -3.77 12.95 9.28
CA LYS A 220 -4.62 13.09 10.48
C LYS A 220 -6.08 12.81 10.19
N THR A 221 -6.50 12.82 8.92
CA THR A 221 -7.90 12.57 8.53
C THR A 221 -7.98 11.60 7.36
N SER A 222 -9.14 10.96 7.22
CA SER A 222 -9.44 10.14 6.03
C SER A 222 -9.50 10.97 4.75
N ASP A 223 -9.88 12.24 4.83
CA ASP A 223 -9.91 13.17 3.69
C ASP A 223 -8.50 13.42 3.13
N GLU A 224 -7.50 13.56 3.99
CA GLU A 224 -6.10 13.71 3.57
C GLU A 224 -5.59 12.46 2.85
N LEU A 225 -5.86 11.27 3.39
CA LEU A 225 -5.51 10.01 2.71
C LEU A 225 -6.32 9.77 1.44
N ALA A 226 -7.59 10.16 1.42
CA ALA A 226 -8.44 10.07 0.23
C ALA A 226 -7.88 10.91 -0.91
N PHE A 227 -7.38 12.11 -0.61
CA PHE A 227 -6.69 12.94 -1.60
C PHE A 227 -5.40 12.28 -2.08
N LEU A 228 -4.54 11.75 -1.18
CA LEU A 228 -3.30 11.05 -1.58
C LEU A 228 -3.61 9.87 -2.51
N ILE A 229 -4.58 9.03 -2.13
CA ILE A 229 -5.01 7.90 -2.96
C ILE A 229 -5.55 8.39 -4.29
N GLY A 230 -6.40 9.42 -4.29
CA GLY A 230 -6.96 10.01 -5.50
C GLY A 230 -5.88 10.56 -6.43
N HIS A 231 -4.86 11.23 -5.87
CA HIS A 231 -3.74 11.80 -6.61
C HIS A 231 -2.92 10.73 -7.34
N GLU A 232 -2.47 9.69 -6.63
CA GLU A 232 -1.73 8.58 -7.26
C GLU A 232 -2.61 7.76 -8.22
N LEU A 233 -3.90 7.60 -7.91
CA LEU A 233 -4.85 6.97 -8.82
C LEU A 233 -5.00 7.78 -10.11
N ALA A 234 -5.01 9.12 -10.03
CA ALA A 234 -5.04 9.97 -11.21
C ALA A 234 -3.79 9.80 -12.07
N HIS A 235 -2.60 9.61 -11.47
CA HIS A 235 -1.42 9.20 -12.22
C HIS A 235 -1.66 7.88 -12.95
N ASN A 236 -2.12 6.85 -12.26
CA ASN A 236 -2.40 5.56 -12.90
C ASN A 236 -3.40 5.66 -14.07
N ILE A 237 -4.46 6.47 -13.93
CA ILE A 237 -5.49 6.64 -14.95
C ILE A 237 -4.97 7.44 -16.16
N LEU A 238 -4.37 8.61 -15.91
CA LEU A 238 -4.02 9.57 -16.96
C LEU A 238 -2.70 9.22 -17.65
N HIS A 239 -1.76 8.67 -16.88
CA HIS A 239 -0.33 8.71 -17.21
C HIS A 239 0.27 7.34 -17.55
N TYR A 240 -0.43 6.24 -17.28
CA TYR A 240 -0.02 4.89 -17.66
C TYR A 240 -0.87 4.35 -18.82
N LYS A 241 -0.22 3.64 -19.75
CA LYS A 241 -0.86 3.08 -20.95
C LYS A 241 -1.47 1.70 -20.71
N ASN A 242 -0.77 0.85 -19.96
CA ASN A 242 -1.19 -0.52 -19.70
C ASN A 242 -1.74 -0.61 -18.28
N PHE A 243 -2.86 -1.30 -18.14
CA PHE A 243 -3.48 -1.63 -16.86
C PHE A 243 -3.88 -3.09 -16.87
N ASN A 244 -3.33 -3.86 -15.93
CA ASN A 244 -3.70 -5.25 -15.71
C ASN A 244 -3.58 -5.58 -14.21
N ALA A 245 -4.51 -5.05 -13.42
CA ALA A 245 -4.62 -5.35 -12.01
C ALA A 245 -6.04 -5.79 -11.63
N ASN A 246 -6.12 -6.64 -10.61
CA ASN A 246 -7.35 -7.04 -9.94
C ASN A 246 -7.11 -7.21 -8.43
N GLU A 247 -8.19 -7.46 -7.68
CA GLU A 247 -8.19 -7.61 -6.21
C GLU A 247 -7.20 -8.69 -5.72
N ALA A 248 -6.90 -9.72 -6.54
CA ALA A 248 -5.93 -10.76 -6.19
C ALA A 248 -4.45 -10.33 -6.29
N ASN A 249 -4.14 -9.18 -6.91
CA ASN A 249 -2.76 -8.68 -7.01
C ASN A 249 -2.34 -7.82 -5.80
N LEU A 250 -3.24 -7.56 -4.85
CA LEU A 250 -2.92 -6.79 -3.64
C LEU A 250 -2.18 -7.65 -2.61
N LEU A 251 -0.98 -7.24 -2.24
CA LEU A 251 -0.13 -7.93 -1.26
C LEU A 251 -0.21 -7.15 0.07
N ALA A 252 -1.10 -7.57 0.96
CA ALA A 252 -1.56 -6.70 2.04
C ALA A 252 -0.52 -6.46 3.13
N ILE A 253 0.39 -7.42 3.32
CA ILE A 253 1.41 -7.45 4.38
C ILE A 253 2.83 -7.69 3.84
N ASP A 254 3.01 -7.69 2.52
CA ASP A 254 4.32 -7.88 1.89
C ASP A 254 5.19 -6.63 2.05
N TYR A 255 6.16 -6.70 2.97
CA TYR A 255 7.10 -5.62 3.23
C TYR A 255 8.26 -5.53 2.22
N LEU A 256 8.41 -6.54 1.35
CA LEU A 256 9.39 -6.57 0.28
C LEU A 256 8.82 -6.01 -1.03
N ASP A 257 7.50 -5.94 -1.20
CA ASP A 257 6.90 -5.36 -2.40
C ASP A 257 7.37 -3.91 -2.63
N LYS A 258 7.58 -3.58 -3.90
CA LYS A 258 8.07 -2.27 -4.36
C LYS A 258 7.33 -1.85 -5.62
N PRO A 259 7.14 -0.53 -5.83
CA PRO A 259 6.64 -0.02 -7.10
C PRO A 259 7.47 -0.54 -8.29
N LYS A 260 6.83 -0.89 -9.41
CA LYS A 260 7.54 -1.34 -10.62
C LYS A 260 8.43 -0.22 -11.18
N VAL A 261 9.70 -0.19 -10.78
CA VAL A 261 10.65 0.87 -11.13
C VAL A 261 11.12 0.75 -12.58
N ARG A 262 10.44 1.43 -13.49
CA ARG A 262 11.03 1.94 -14.75
C ARG A 262 10.78 3.43 -15.01
N GLN A 263 10.06 4.10 -14.12
CA GLN A 263 9.84 5.54 -14.14
C GLN A 263 9.77 6.06 -12.71
N MET A 264 10.90 6.08 -12.00
CA MET A 264 11.02 6.78 -10.72
C MET A 264 11.01 8.30 -10.95
N LYS A 265 9.90 8.78 -11.52
CA LYS A 265 9.55 10.19 -11.71
C LYS A 265 8.35 10.58 -10.88
N SER A 266 7.59 9.67 -10.25
CA SER A 266 6.54 10.04 -9.30
C SER A 266 7.15 10.16 -7.90
N VAL A 267 7.89 11.23 -7.70
CA VAL A 267 7.96 11.84 -6.38
C VAL A 267 7.16 13.10 -6.55
N LEU A 268 6.46 13.50 -5.50
CA LEU A 268 6.06 14.87 -5.15
C LEU A 268 7.12 15.98 -5.41
N VAL A 269 8.26 15.67 -6.04
CA VAL A 269 9.43 16.51 -6.27
C VAL A 269 10.01 16.37 -7.70
N TRP A 270 9.75 15.30 -8.48
CA TRP A 270 10.52 15.02 -9.73
C TRP A 270 9.74 14.49 -10.94
N SER A 271 8.42 14.68 -10.95
CA SER A 271 7.56 14.39 -12.09
C SER A 271 7.47 15.59 -13.03
N ASN A 272 7.00 15.34 -14.26
CA ASN A 272 6.65 16.43 -15.17
C ASN A 272 5.54 17.27 -14.52
N GLU A 273 5.81 18.56 -14.35
CA GLU A 273 4.94 19.53 -13.69
C GLU A 273 3.48 19.48 -14.15
N ASN A 274 3.25 19.34 -15.46
CA ASN A 274 1.89 19.28 -16.00
C ASN A 274 1.16 18.02 -15.51
N ARG A 275 1.87 16.89 -15.36
CA ARG A 275 1.30 15.63 -14.85
C ARG A 275 0.88 15.78 -13.39
N GLU A 276 1.66 16.49 -12.58
CA GLU A 276 1.31 16.75 -11.17
C GLU A 276 0.09 17.65 -11.04
N ILE A 277 0.00 18.71 -11.86
CA ILE A 277 -1.16 19.61 -11.88
C ILE A 277 -2.42 18.84 -12.28
N GLU A 278 -2.33 18.00 -13.32
CA GLU A 278 -3.44 17.14 -13.73
C GLU A 278 -3.84 16.16 -12.61
N ALA A 279 -2.87 15.56 -11.94
CA ALA A 279 -3.12 14.63 -10.83
C ALA A 279 -3.67 15.33 -9.58
N ASP A 280 -3.28 16.55 -9.27
CA ASP A 280 -3.87 17.35 -8.18
C ASP A 280 -5.35 17.65 -8.45
N ILE A 281 -5.66 18.09 -9.67
CA ILE A 281 -7.03 18.42 -10.09
C ILE A 281 -7.90 17.17 -10.11
N GLU A 282 -7.44 16.13 -10.81
CA GLU A 282 -8.20 14.90 -10.97
C GLU A 282 -8.27 14.10 -9.67
N GLY A 283 -7.20 14.05 -8.88
CA GLY A 283 -7.20 13.42 -7.55
C GLY A 283 -8.20 14.06 -6.59
N THR A 284 -8.29 15.40 -6.59
CA THR A 284 -9.33 16.13 -5.85
C THR A 284 -10.74 15.71 -6.31
N ARG A 285 -10.96 15.59 -7.63
CA ARG A 285 -12.25 15.15 -8.18
C ARG A 285 -12.59 13.71 -7.81
N LEU A 286 -11.63 12.79 -7.94
CA LEU A 286 -11.83 11.37 -7.64
C LEU A 286 -12.26 11.17 -6.18
N ALA A 287 -11.58 11.82 -5.24
CA ALA A 287 -11.92 11.75 -3.82
C ALA A 287 -13.26 12.47 -3.52
N PHE A 288 -13.50 13.67 -4.07
CA PHE A 288 -14.76 14.38 -3.88
C PHE A 288 -15.98 13.58 -4.38
N ASN A 289 -15.88 12.97 -5.57
CA ASN A 289 -16.93 12.10 -6.13
C ASN A 289 -17.23 10.88 -5.27
N ALA A 290 -16.25 10.45 -4.46
CA ALA A 290 -16.40 9.33 -3.53
C ALA A 290 -17.09 9.73 -2.21
N GLY A 291 -17.42 11.01 -2.05
CA GLY A 291 -18.13 11.55 -0.87
C GLY A 291 -17.21 12.13 0.21
N PHE A 292 -15.92 12.29 -0.06
CA PHE A 292 -14.99 12.94 0.85
C PHE A 292 -15.17 14.46 0.84
N SER A 293 -15.08 15.10 2.01
CA SER A 293 -15.31 16.55 2.16
C SER A 293 -14.12 17.34 1.61
N LEU A 294 -12.92 16.76 1.75
CA LEU A 294 -11.62 17.34 1.47
C LEU A 294 -11.37 18.67 2.21
N GLU A 295 -12.13 18.93 3.27
CA GLU A 295 -11.93 20.11 4.09
C GLU A 295 -10.58 20.04 4.79
N ASN A 296 -9.85 21.15 4.76
CA ASN A 296 -8.51 21.25 5.32
C ASN A 296 -7.50 20.22 4.78
N VAL A 297 -7.74 19.61 3.60
CA VAL A 297 -6.81 18.64 2.97
C VAL A 297 -5.39 19.20 2.81
N ASN A 298 -5.27 20.52 2.66
CA ASN A 298 -4.00 21.24 2.61
C ASN A 298 -3.18 21.20 3.91
N ASN A 299 -3.77 20.79 5.04
CA ASN A 299 -3.03 20.57 6.26
C ASN A 299 -2.02 19.43 6.11
N TYR A 300 -2.28 18.45 5.26
CA TYR A 300 -1.29 17.43 4.93
C TYR A 300 -0.06 18.07 4.29
N TRP A 301 -0.24 18.89 3.26
CA TRP A 301 0.84 19.62 2.59
C TRP A 301 1.64 20.50 3.55
N ARG A 302 0.96 21.21 4.45
CA ARG A 302 1.61 22.04 5.47
C ARG A 302 2.51 21.21 6.38
N ARG A 303 2.09 19.99 6.77
CA ARG A 303 2.93 19.08 7.57
C ARG A 303 4.04 18.44 6.76
N LEU A 304 3.78 18.07 5.50
CA LEU A 304 4.79 17.53 4.60
C LEU A 304 5.93 18.54 4.36
N SER A 305 5.60 19.83 4.25
CA SER A 305 6.56 20.91 4.09
C SER A 305 7.53 21.08 5.27
N VAL A 306 7.25 20.53 6.46
CA VAL A 306 8.22 20.48 7.58
C VAL A 306 9.42 19.60 7.21
N PHE A 307 9.20 18.54 6.44
CA PHE A 307 10.26 17.62 5.99
C PHE A 307 10.96 18.09 4.73
N ASN A 308 10.30 18.93 3.92
CA ASN A 308 10.79 19.42 2.62
C ASN A 308 10.62 20.95 2.50
N PRO A 309 11.30 21.76 3.34
CA PRO A 309 11.13 23.22 3.36
C PRO A 309 11.54 23.92 2.05
N GLU A 310 12.43 23.31 1.27
CA GLU A 310 12.87 23.78 -0.04
C GLU A 310 11.71 23.83 -1.06
N LEU A 311 10.69 22.98 -0.89
CA LEU A 311 9.53 22.92 -1.78
C LEU A 311 8.44 23.94 -1.44
N ILE A 312 8.58 24.69 -0.34
CA ILE A 312 7.60 25.70 0.07
C ILE A 312 7.63 26.91 -0.85
N LYS A 313 8.84 27.37 -1.21
CA LYS A 313 9.07 28.68 -1.84
C LYS A 313 8.63 28.73 -3.30
N LYS A 314 8.61 29.95 -3.86
CA LYS A 314 8.01 30.30 -5.17
C LYS A 314 8.32 29.29 -6.27
N SER A 315 7.28 28.86 -7.00
CA SER A 315 7.38 27.98 -8.15
C SER A 315 8.42 28.48 -9.15
N ILE A 316 9.24 27.56 -9.65
CA ILE A 316 10.22 27.80 -10.71
C ILE A 316 9.67 27.16 -11.99
N ASN A 317 10.15 27.57 -13.17
CA ASN A 317 9.74 26.96 -14.44
C ASN A 317 9.96 25.44 -14.51
N ILE A 318 10.76 24.88 -13.60
CA ILE A 318 11.11 23.46 -13.56
C ILE A 318 10.15 22.65 -12.66
N TYR A 319 9.61 23.26 -11.60
CA TYR A 319 8.71 22.60 -10.64
C TYR A 319 7.79 23.60 -9.92
N LYS A 320 6.52 23.21 -9.72
CA LYS A 320 5.58 23.97 -8.87
C LYS A 320 5.88 23.73 -7.40
N SER A 321 5.69 24.77 -6.59
CA SER A 321 5.84 24.69 -5.15
C SER A 321 4.67 23.99 -4.46
N ASN A 322 4.91 23.47 -3.26
CA ASN A 322 3.87 22.93 -2.38
C ASN A 322 2.79 23.98 -2.08
N ALA A 323 3.19 25.26 -1.97
CA ALA A 323 2.24 26.36 -1.75
C ALA A 323 1.31 26.56 -2.96
N TYR A 324 1.84 26.49 -4.19
CA TYR A 324 1.03 26.56 -5.40
C TYR A 324 0.06 25.39 -5.52
N ARG A 325 0.56 24.16 -5.32
CA ARG A 325 -0.26 22.94 -5.39
C ARG A 325 -1.39 22.94 -4.35
N ALA A 326 -1.09 23.34 -3.12
CA ALA A 326 -2.11 23.53 -2.08
C ALA A 326 -3.18 24.56 -2.51
N ALA A 327 -2.78 25.71 -3.08
CA ALA A 327 -3.73 26.70 -3.58
C ALA A 327 -4.59 26.16 -4.73
N LEU A 328 -4.00 25.38 -5.64
CA LEU A 328 -4.70 24.73 -6.75
C LEU A 328 -5.75 23.72 -6.26
N ILE A 329 -5.42 22.91 -5.25
CA ILE A 329 -6.35 21.95 -4.63
C ILE A 329 -7.53 22.69 -3.99
N SER A 330 -7.27 23.76 -3.24
CA SER A 330 -8.33 24.60 -2.66
C SER A 330 -9.25 25.20 -3.72
N LYS A 331 -8.68 25.73 -4.82
CA LYS A 331 -9.46 26.28 -5.93
C LYS A 331 -10.31 25.21 -6.59
N THR A 332 -9.74 24.03 -6.85
CA THR A 332 -10.45 22.89 -7.46
C THR A 332 -11.62 22.45 -6.57
N LEU A 333 -11.40 22.30 -5.27
CA LEU A 333 -12.45 21.91 -4.33
C LEU A 333 -13.59 22.95 -4.28
N LYS A 334 -13.26 24.25 -4.28
CA LYS A 334 -14.25 25.33 -4.33
C LYS A 334 -15.14 25.21 -5.56
N MET A 335 -14.54 25.06 -6.75
CA MET A 335 -15.28 24.90 -8.00
C MET A 335 -16.18 23.64 -7.99
N LEU A 336 -15.72 22.53 -7.41
CA LEU A 336 -16.52 21.31 -7.29
C LEU A 336 -17.73 21.50 -6.38
N LYS A 337 -17.55 22.17 -5.23
CA LYS A 337 -18.64 22.48 -4.29
C LYS A 337 -19.68 23.41 -4.93
N GLU A 338 -19.25 24.47 -5.63
CA GLU A 338 -20.14 25.39 -6.35
C GLU A 338 -20.97 24.68 -7.43
N ASN A 339 -20.32 23.85 -8.26
CA ASN A 339 -20.99 23.09 -9.30
C ASN A 339 -21.97 22.04 -8.76
N ASN A 340 -21.69 21.45 -7.59
CA ASN A 340 -22.58 20.48 -6.96
C ASN A 340 -23.82 21.15 -6.36
N ASN A 341 -23.66 22.32 -5.76
CA ASN A 341 -24.77 23.11 -5.24
C ASN A 341 -25.69 23.63 -6.36
N ALA A 342 -25.15 23.97 -7.53
CA ALA A 342 -25.95 24.40 -8.68
C ALA A 342 -26.76 23.27 -9.34
N LYS A 343 -26.48 22.00 -9.00
CA LYS A 343 -27.19 20.81 -9.53
C LYS A 343 -28.23 20.23 -8.55
N ARG A 344 -28.28 20.74 -7.33
CA ARG A 344 -29.30 20.43 -6.33
C ARG A 344 -30.37 21.50 -6.38
#